data_AF-A0AA39PWF6-F1
#
_entry.id   AF-A0AA39PWF6-F1
#
_cell.length_a   1.000
_cell.length_b   1.000
_cell.length_c   1.000
_cell.angle_alpha   90.00
_cell.angle_beta   90.00
_cell.angle_gamma   90.00
#
_symmetry.space_group_name_H-M   'P 1'
#
loop_
_entity.id
_entity.type
_entity.pdbx_description
1 polymer ?
#
loop_
_entity_poly.entity_id
_entity_poly.type
_entity_poly.pdbx_seq_one_letter_code
_entity_poly.pdbx_strand_id
1 'polypeptide(L)'
;MKGTDDTIDEGYDAIRLKTKDGQDPLTTRPKKNWTYLKDKLNVVDAFCLESAPVAETSEAVSRGQKRKAEEGNEIQKSPSKIPRVSKTVSSKEKVGTGQQKVLDEEGFAPGTASAEKARIQCARYALHILSNAGLRSHALMTLIDRDRIQLSYYDRSAIIVSQAIDLEKGADSVLFIAMLIGFHRLTLTQRGILDDIIKDPYITDFGRLNMVSKDPKLLFFGLEMMLDEDIKLVLGTIMYRQRGIFGRDTCVVQATCTKWGDKKLVVKISWPSASRKSEKELLNIAIAKANGMAEEGKTHWILNHLPNILHEQDFKFDEAGSVQKLIADMVTEGQYVGGRDGVYERRVLRITVLEELIPITNLRKGKHYAQVFVDILQCHKWLYDHPRILHRDISMANIMYRMDGEGNIFGVLIDFDLSALIPIEEAKSLRRMGTPPYMAFDLLKEKNDSGPHLYCHDLEALFYVMLMICCRHSIIRKVQPQGTSQLEEIPAHFYRWFDRSMSWNILADMKISFFFDNKPLPVSRCFKGFCPCLNAIRRNFSRDIAARNDAKEEADPAPRRPLPPDINIQHRALVSPPPKKTITEPFDNATLGGHVDYTRFLIEMWIFKGEQLIVRNRDPTPAAEPS
;
A
#
# COMPACT_ATOMS: atom_id res chain seq x y z
N MET A 1 4.72 6.20 1.73
CA MET A 1 4.57 5.66 0.38
C MET A 1 3.72 4.39 0.49
N LYS A 2 2.56 4.35 -0.17
CA LYS A 2 1.60 3.24 -0.08
C LYS A 2 2.09 2.08 -0.94
N GLY A 3 2.11 0.89 -0.33
CA GLY A 3 2.58 -0.37 -0.89
C GLY A 3 1.92 -0.70 -2.23
N THR A 4 2.79 -1.06 -3.15
CA THR A 4 2.51 -1.68 -4.43
C THR A 4 2.23 -3.16 -4.24
N ASP A 5 1.02 -3.61 -4.60
CA ASP A 5 0.90 -4.94 -5.20
C ASP A 5 1.85 -4.96 -6.42
N ASP A 6 2.72 -5.98 -6.42
CA ASP A 6 3.72 -6.38 -7.43
C ASP A 6 5.13 -5.77 -7.42
N THR A 7 5.44 -4.81 -6.56
CA THR A 7 6.85 -4.50 -6.24
C THR A 7 7.10 -4.69 -4.75
N ILE A 8 7.94 -5.67 -4.41
CA ILE A 8 8.53 -5.77 -3.07
C ILE A 8 9.50 -4.59 -2.96
N ASP A 9 8.99 -3.44 -2.54
CA ASP A 9 9.83 -2.37 -2.04
C ASP A 9 10.34 -2.85 -0.69
N GLU A 10 11.60 -3.28 -0.62
CA GLU A 10 12.21 -3.82 0.60
C GLU A 10 12.21 -2.80 1.74
N GLY A 11 11.92 -1.52 1.50
CA GLY A 11 12.12 -0.47 2.49
C GLY A 11 13.62 -0.41 2.80
N TYR A 12 14.27 0.71 2.49
CA TYR A 12 15.70 0.89 2.79
C TYR A 12 16.05 0.88 4.31
N ASP A 13 15.11 0.51 5.17
CA ASP A 13 15.11 0.63 6.63
C ASP A 13 15.17 -0.74 7.36
N ALA A 14 15.88 -1.74 6.82
CA ALA A 14 16.18 -2.96 7.58
C ALA A 14 17.13 -2.68 8.75
N ILE A 15 16.72 -3.06 9.96
CA ILE A 15 17.46 -2.90 11.22
C ILE A 15 18.34 -4.15 11.44
N ARG A 16 19.62 -4.00 11.80
CA ARG A 16 20.62 -5.09 11.75
C ARG A 16 21.32 -5.37 13.08
N LEU A 17 21.01 -6.50 13.71
CA LEU A 17 21.61 -6.89 14.98
C LEU A 17 23.09 -7.38 14.89
N LYS A 18 24.06 -6.47 15.08
CA LYS A 18 25.48 -6.72 15.47
C LYS A 18 25.73 -6.97 16.98
N THR A 19 26.26 -8.13 17.38
CA THR A 19 26.58 -8.51 18.79
C THR A 19 27.43 -7.49 19.57
N LYS A 20 27.30 -7.52 20.91
CA LYS A 20 27.88 -6.61 21.93
C LYS A 20 29.39 -6.33 21.82
N ASP A 21 30.16 -7.19 21.16
CA ASP A 21 31.62 -7.13 21.21
C ASP A 21 32.26 -6.42 20.02
N GLY A 22 31.46 -5.93 19.05
CA GLY A 22 31.98 -5.14 17.92
C GLY A 22 33.03 -5.85 17.04
N GLN A 23 33.29 -7.14 17.26
CA GLN A 23 34.22 -7.95 16.47
C GLN A 23 33.50 -8.72 15.36
N ASP A 24 34.06 -8.60 14.16
CA ASP A 24 33.77 -9.43 12.99
C ASP A 24 34.52 -10.78 13.12
N PRO A 25 33.83 -11.94 13.17
CA PRO A 25 34.48 -13.24 13.25
C PRO A 25 35.09 -13.72 11.92
N LEU A 26 35.11 -12.91 10.86
CA LEU A 26 35.80 -13.23 9.60
C LEU A 26 37.21 -12.62 9.50
N THR A 27 38.05 -12.83 10.51
CA THR A 27 39.51 -12.86 10.28
C THR A 27 39.94 -14.29 9.95
N THR A 28 40.16 -14.55 8.66
CA THR A 28 40.72 -15.83 8.19
C THR A 28 42.13 -16.02 8.73
N ARG A 29 42.39 -17.09 9.49
CA ARG A 29 43.75 -17.63 9.66
C ARG A 29 44.10 -18.55 8.48
N PRO A 30 45.35 -18.54 7.96
CA PRO A 30 45.76 -19.41 6.88
C PRO A 30 45.84 -20.86 7.36
N LYS A 31 45.10 -21.79 6.71
CA LYS A 31 45.24 -23.23 6.96
C LYS A 31 46.45 -23.79 6.20
N LYS A 32 47.36 -24.42 6.95
CA LYS A 32 48.47 -25.26 6.45
C LYS A 32 47.95 -26.55 5.82
N ASN A 33 48.55 -26.88 4.69
CA ASN A 33 48.58 -28.12 3.90
C ASN A 33 48.02 -29.39 4.57
N TRP A 34 47.04 -30.03 3.92
CA TRP A 34 46.85 -31.48 3.94
C TRP A 34 46.65 -32.00 2.51
N THR A 35 47.41 -33.04 2.18
CA THR A 35 47.59 -33.67 0.85
C THR A 35 46.57 -34.79 0.58
N TYR A 36 46.03 -34.76 -0.64
CA TYR A 36 45.57 -35.84 -1.54
C TYR A 36 45.15 -37.22 -0.98
N LEU A 37 43.93 -37.62 -1.38
CA LEU A 37 43.66 -38.96 -1.93
C LEU A 37 42.57 -38.88 -3.01
N LYS A 38 42.95 -39.27 -4.23
CA LYS A 38 42.06 -39.55 -5.38
C LYS A 38 41.50 -40.96 -5.22
N ASP A 39 40.20 -41.16 -5.45
CA ASP A 39 39.71 -41.90 -6.63
C ASP A 39 38.19 -42.21 -6.60
N LYS A 40 37.58 -42.04 -7.79
CA LYS A 40 36.41 -42.72 -8.39
C LYS A 40 34.98 -42.51 -7.85
N LEU A 41 34.27 -41.62 -8.57
CA LEU A 41 33.02 -41.85 -9.37
C LEU A 41 31.97 -42.87 -8.87
N ASN A 42 30.74 -42.39 -8.62
CA ASN A 42 29.62 -42.54 -9.57
C ASN A 42 28.35 -41.76 -9.14
N VAL A 43 27.73 -41.12 -10.13
CA VAL A 43 26.39 -40.53 -10.14
C VAL A 43 25.45 -41.55 -10.80
N VAL A 44 24.23 -41.71 -10.29
CA VAL A 44 23.07 -41.99 -11.14
C VAL A 44 21.89 -41.17 -10.64
N ASP A 45 21.31 -40.41 -11.55
CA ASP A 45 20.14 -39.55 -11.37
C ASP A 45 18.88 -40.24 -11.94
N ALA A 46 17.73 -39.71 -11.56
CA ALA A 46 16.35 -40.19 -11.71
C ALA A 46 15.87 -40.60 -13.14
N PHE A 47 14.76 -41.34 -13.24
CA PHE A 47 13.45 -40.83 -13.73
C PHE A 47 12.33 -41.90 -13.80
N CYS A 48 11.10 -41.42 -13.56
CA CYS A 48 9.79 -42.08 -13.64
C CYS A 48 9.38 -42.55 -15.05
N LEU A 49 8.39 -43.47 -15.12
CA LEU A 49 7.12 -43.25 -15.85
C LEU A 49 6.06 -44.34 -15.54
N GLU A 50 4.81 -43.91 -15.67
CA GLU A 50 3.53 -44.43 -15.19
C GLU A 50 2.97 -45.63 -15.96
N SER A 51 2.08 -46.42 -15.34
CA SER A 51 0.62 -46.46 -15.65
C SER A 51 -0.10 -47.68 -15.02
N ALA A 52 -1.30 -47.44 -14.50
CA ALA A 52 -2.26 -48.37 -13.86
C ALA A 52 -2.98 -49.27 -14.91
N PRO A 53 -4.01 -50.13 -14.62
CA PRO A 53 -4.80 -50.33 -13.39
C PRO A 53 -5.31 -51.79 -13.09
N VAL A 54 -6.18 -51.89 -12.07
CA VAL A 54 -7.30 -52.85 -11.81
C VAL A 54 -7.06 -54.19 -11.08
N ALA A 55 -7.58 -54.20 -9.84
CA ALA A 55 -8.44 -55.16 -9.11
C ALA A 55 -8.15 -56.67 -8.99
N GLU A 56 -8.28 -57.07 -7.71
CA GLU A 56 -9.03 -58.21 -7.16
C GLU A 56 -8.40 -59.60 -7.02
N THR A 57 -8.45 -60.06 -5.75
CA THR A 57 -8.41 -61.46 -5.25
C THR A 57 -7.08 -62.19 -5.46
N SER A 58 -6.63 -63.13 -4.65
CA SER A 58 -6.84 -63.60 -3.28
C SER A 58 -5.74 -64.67 -3.08
N GLU A 59 -5.45 -65.05 -1.85
CA GLU A 59 -4.71 -66.27 -1.50
C GLU A 59 -3.19 -66.30 -1.73
N ALA A 60 -2.50 -66.01 -0.63
CA ALA A 60 -1.71 -66.97 0.15
C ALA A 60 -0.69 -67.90 -0.54
N VAL A 61 0.40 -68.06 0.23
CA VAL A 61 1.31 -69.20 0.35
C VAL A 61 2.68 -69.03 -0.30
N SER A 62 3.61 -68.74 0.61
CA SER A 62 5.04 -69.01 0.58
C SER A 62 5.42 -70.37 0.00
N ARG A 63 6.50 -70.42 -0.78
CA ARG A 63 7.54 -71.46 -0.65
C ARG A 63 8.79 -71.04 -1.42
N GLY A 64 9.90 -70.99 -0.70
CA GLY A 64 11.20 -70.69 -1.28
C GLY A 64 11.83 -71.89 -1.98
N GLN A 65 12.86 -71.61 -2.77
CA GLN A 65 14.18 -72.28 -2.78
C GLN A 65 14.99 -71.72 -3.96
N LYS A 66 16.10 -71.04 -3.67
CA LYS A 66 17.48 -71.52 -3.89
C LYS A 66 17.87 -71.83 -5.35
N ARG A 67 18.68 -70.90 -5.87
CA ARG A 67 20.01 -71.07 -6.51
C ARG A 67 20.14 -71.85 -7.84
N LYS A 68 20.64 -71.12 -8.86
CA LYS A 68 21.91 -71.29 -9.63
C LYS A 68 21.67 -70.75 -11.05
N ALA A 69 22.39 -69.73 -11.53
CA ALA A 69 23.81 -69.69 -11.94
C ALA A 69 24.08 -70.48 -13.22
N GLU A 70 24.36 -69.75 -14.30
CA GLU A 70 25.32 -69.97 -15.41
C GLU A 70 24.84 -69.14 -16.62
N GLU A 71 25.54 -68.07 -16.98
CA GLU A 71 26.73 -68.02 -17.86
C GLU A 71 26.42 -68.34 -19.32
N GLY A 72 26.87 -67.45 -20.22
CA GLY A 72 27.26 -67.86 -21.56
C GLY A 72 26.88 -66.94 -22.71
N ASN A 73 27.91 -66.26 -23.22
CA ASN A 73 28.15 -65.88 -24.61
C ASN A 73 27.41 -64.65 -25.18
N GLU A 74 28.07 -63.51 -25.45
CA GLU A 74 29.26 -63.24 -26.29
C GLU A 74 28.91 -63.07 -27.79
N ILE A 75 29.61 -62.10 -28.40
CA ILE A 75 29.82 -61.86 -29.84
C ILE A 75 29.15 -60.60 -30.44
N GLN A 76 29.94 -59.52 -30.38
CA GLN A 76 30.43 -58.70 -31.50
C GLN A 76 29.52 -58.47 -32.74
N LYS A 77 29.39 -57.19 -33.12
CA LYS A 77 30.03 -56.64 -34.34
C LYS A 77 29.70 -55.15 -34.53
N SER A 78 30.74 -54.31 -34.48
CA SER A 78 30.78 -53.00 -35.15
C SER A 78 30.75 -53.20 -36.67
N PRO A 79 30.31 -52.21 -37.49
CA PRO A 79 31.30 -51.23 -37.96
C PRO A 79 30.76 -49.80 -38.26
N SER A 80 31.68 -48.85 -38.06
CA SER A 80 31.94 -47.60 -38.79
C SER A 80 30.88 -46.97 -39.72
N LYS A 81 30.68 -45.64 -39.54
CA LYS A 81 31.01 -44.61 -40.55
C LYS A 81 30.86 -43.18 -40.00
N ILE A 82 31.94 -42.40 -40.16
CA ILE A 82 32.12 -40.96 -39.91
C ILE A 82 32.01 -40.25 -41.29
N PRO A 83 31.45 -39.03 -41.43
CA PRO A 83 32.27 -37.78 -41.45
C PRO A 83 31.56 -36.58 -40.75
N ARG A 84 32.17 -35.79 -39.85
CA ARG A 84 33.27 -34.79 -40.00
C ARG A 84 32.89 -33.73 -41.09
N VAL A 85 32.76 -32.43 -40.82
CA VAL A 85 33.83 -31.47 -40.47
C VAL A 85 33.25 -30.05 -40.22
N SER A 86 33.59 -29.49 -39.04
CA SER A 86 34.00 -28.10 -38.70
C SER A 86 33.24 -26.83 -39.15
N LYS A 87 33.15 -25.85 -38.24
CA LYS A 87 34.13 -24.73 -38.22
C LYS A 87 34.20 -24.02 -36.86
N THR A 88 35.44 -23.75 -36.50
CA THR A 88 35.97 -23.14 -35.27
C THR A 88 35.95 -21.62 -35.36
N VAL A 89 35.77 -20.91 -34.23
CA VAL A 89 36.44 -19.63 -33.98
C VAL A 89 37.06 -19.70 -32.59
N SER A 90 38.36 -19.44 -32.54
CA SER A 90 39.22 -19.43 -31.36
C SER A 90 39.51 -17.99 -30.96
N SER A 91 39.59 -17.69 -29.67
CA SER A 91 40.73 -16.94 -29.11
C SER A 91 40.72 -16.93 -27.58
N LYS A 92 41.75 -17.60 -27.05
CA LYS A 92 42.48 -17.39 -25.78
C LYS A 92 41.95 -16.27 -24.86
N GLU A 93 41.64 -16.64 -23.61
CA GLU A 93 42.03 -15.83 -22.46
C GLU A 93 42.35 -16.69 -21.23
N LYS A 94 43.23 -16.12 -20.39
CA LYS A 94 44.18 -16.78 -19.49
C LYS A 94 43.55 -17.45 -18.28
N VAL A 95 44.16 -18.57 -17.87
CA VAL A 95 44.05 -19.14 -16.53
C VAL A 95 44.57 -18.11 -15.52
N GLY A 96 43.64 -17.44 -14.83
CA GLY A 96 43.89 -16.59 -13.68
C GLY A 96 43.73 -17.39 -12.39
N THR A 97 44.79 -17.41 -11.59
CA THR A 97 44.85 -17.84 -10.19
C THR A 97 43.61 -17.44 -9.39
N GLY A 98 43.06 -18.40 -8.64
CA GLY A 98 41.87 -18.21 -7.80
C GLY A 98 42.02 -17.02 -6.85
N GLN A 99 41.21 -16.00 -7.08
CA GLN A 99 40.93 -14.97 -6.08
C GLN A 99 39.86 -15.49 -5.12
N GLN A 100 40.22 -15.48 -3.84
CA GLN A 100 39.31 -15.61 -2.70
C GLN A 100 38.07 -14.73 -2.91
N LYS A 101 36.88 -15.32 -2.85
CA LYS A 101 35.65 -14.54 -2.68
C LYS A 101 35.58 -14.09 -1.22
N VAL A 102 36.08 -12.87 -0.99
CA VAL A 102 35.88 -12.12 0.26
C VAL A 102 34.38 -11.83 0.39
N LEU A 103 33.77 -12.21 1.51
CA LEU A 103 32.39 -11.86 1.87
C LEU A 103 32.30 -10.35 2.12
N ASP A 104 31.13 -9.74 1.91
CA ASP A 104 30.96 -8.33 2.30
C ASP A 104 30.77 -8.18 3.82
N GLU A 105 30.85 -6.94 4.32
CA GLU A 105 30.69 -6.59 5.74
C GLU A 105 29.32 -6.97 6.34
N GLU A 106 28.43 -7.55 5.52
CA GLU A 106 27.06 -7.94 5.88
C GLU A 106 26.91 -9.46 6.08
N GLY A 107 27.98 -10.23 5.91
CA GLY A 107 27.97 -11.69 6.10
C GLY A 107 27.29 -12.47 4.98
N PHE A 108 27.02 -11.83 3.84
CA PHE A 108 26.50 -12.46 2.63
C PHE A 108 27.61 -12.66 1.60
N ALA A 109 27.38 -13.54 0.61
CA ALA A 109 28.19 -13.54 -0.60
C ALA A 109 28.13 -12.14 -1.23
N PRO A 110 29.29 -11.51 -1.50
CA PRO A 110 29.41 -10.05 -1.66
C PRO A 110 28.54 -9.55 -2.80
N GLY A 111 27.50 -8.75 -2.52
CA GLY A 111 26.72 -7.99 -3.52
C GLY A 111 26.37 -8.71 -4.83
N THR A 112 26.32 -10.04 -4.83
CA THR A 112 26.14 -10.80 -6.08
C THR A 112 24.67 -10.82 -6.42
N ALA A 113 24.34 -10.80 -7.71
CA ALA A 113 22.95 -10.91 -8.18
C ALA A 113 22.21 -12.13 -7.59
N SER A 114 22.93 -13.18 -7.16
CA SER A 114 22.34 -14.35 -6.50
C SER A 114 21.93 -14.09 -5.05
N ALA A 115 22.72 -13.35 -4.27
CA ALA A 115 22.40 -13.01 -2.88
C ALA A 115 21.21 -12.04 -2.81
N GLU A 116 21.18 -11.06 -3.72
CA GLU A 116 20.03 -10.16 -3.86
C GLU A 116 18.75 -10.92 -4.21
N LYS A 117 18.81 -11.86 -5.17
CA LYS A 117 17.68 -12.75 -5.50
C LYS A 117 17.20 -13.56 -4.31
N ALA A 118 18.10 -14.08 -3.49
CA ALA A 118 17.75 -14.84 -2.29
C ALA A 118 17.02 -13.96 -1.25
N ARG A 119 17.49 -12.73 -1.02
CA ARG A 119 16.82 -11.77 -0.12
C ARG A 119 15.42 -11.42 -0.61
N ILE A 120 15.29 -11.10 -1.90
CA ILE A 120 13.99 -10.84 -2.54
C ILE A 120 13.07 -12.05 -2.39
N GLN A 121 13.60 -13.27 -2.54
CA GLN A 121 12.81 -14.49 -2.35
C GLN A 121 12.33 -14.67 -0.91
N CYS A 122 13.20 -14.45 0.09
CA CYS A 122 12.81 -14.47 1.51
C CYS A 122 11.75 -13.42 1.82
N ALA A 123 11.93 -12.19 1.33
CA ALA A 123 10.98 -11.11 1.49
C ALA A 123 9.61 -11.45 0.84
N ARG A 124 9.61 -12.07 -0.35
CA ARG A 124 8.38 -12.59 -0.98
C ARG A 124 7.68 -13.62 -0.10
N TYR A 125 8.40 -14.60 0.43
CA TYR A 125 7.79 -15.60 1.29
C TYR A 125 7.26 -15.00 2.59
N ALA A 126 7.98 -14.05 3.20
CA ALA A 126 7.51 -13.31 4.36
C ALA A 126 6.21 -12.55 4.03
N LEU A 127 6.15 -11.85 2.88
CA LEU A 127 4.93 -11.19 2.40
C LEU A 127 3.77 -12.18 2.24
N HIS A 128 4.03 -13.35 1.66
CA HIS A 128 3.03 -14.40 1.47
C HIS A 128 2.53 -14.96 2.80
N ILE A 129 3.39 -15.14 3.80
CA ILE A 129 3.02 -15.62 5.14
C ILE A 129 2.19 -14.55 5.86
N LEU A 130 2.71 -13.33 5.94
CA LEU A 130 2.07 -12.20 6.60
C LEU A 130 0.70 -11.86 5.97
N SER A 131 0.55 -12.08 4.67
CA SER A 131 -0.73 -11.90 3.99
C SER A 131 -1.59 -13.16 4.10
N ASN A 132 -1.16 -14.32 3.62
CA ASN A 132 -2.08 -15.41 3.28
C ASN A 132 -2.08 -16.58 4.27
N ALA A 133 -1.34 -16.51 5.38
CA ALA A 133 -1.26 -17.61 6.35
C ALA A 133 -1.94 -17.27 7.68
N GLY A 134 -3.24 -16.94 7.60
CA GLY A 134 -4.06 -16.49 8.72
C GLY A 134 -3.75 -15.06 9.17
N LEU A 135 -4.23 -14.69 10.35
CA LEU A 135 -3.91 -13.41 10.98
C LEU A 135 -2.56 -13.52 11.70
N ARG A 136 -1.58 -12.72 11.27
CA ARG A 136 -0.22 -12.76 11.80
C ARG A 136 0.35 -11.42 12.22
N SER A 137 1.09 -11.41 13.33
CA SER A 137 1.85 -10.25 13.81
C SER A 137 3.24 -10.14 13.18
N HIS A 138 3.87 -11.27 12.88
CA HIS A 138 5.19 -11.33 12.26
C HIS A 138 5.40 -12.66 11.53
N ALA A 139 6.48 -12.74 10.75
CA ALA A 139 6.93 -13.95 10.07
C ALA A 139 8.41 -14.22 10.39
N LEU A 140 8.73 -15.50 10.58
CA LEU A 140 10.08 -16.01 10.77
C LEU A 140 10.48 -16.74 9.48
N MET A 141 11.68 -16.45 8.99
CA MET A 141 12.22 -17.04 7.77
C MET A 141 13.62 -17.59 8.03
N THR A 142 13.95 -18.70 7.39
CA THR A 142 15.27 -19.31 7.44
C THR A 142 15.82 -19.44 6.03
N LEU A 143 16.96 -18.82 5.78
CA LEU A 143 17.73 -19.00 4.56
C LEU A 143 18.80 -20.06 4.82
N ILE A 144 18.86 -21.09 3.99
CA ILE A 144 19.88 -22.15 4.06
C ILE A 144 20.67 -22.10 2.75
N ASP A 145 21.98 -21.91 2.85
CA ASP A 145 22.90 -21.98 1.73
C ASP A 145 24.04 -22.94 2.08
N ARG A 146 23.99 -24.16 1.54
CA ARG A 146 24.95 -25.25 1.76
C ARG A 146 25.17 -25.56 3.25
N ASP A 147 26.23 -25.00 3.82
CA ASP A 147 26.73 -25.16 5.18
C ASP A 147 26.33 -23.99 6.10
N ARG A 148 25.55 -23.03 5.60
CA ARG A 148 25.20 -21.81 6.33
C ARG A 148 23.71 -21.63 6.49
N ILE A 149 23.33 -21.11 7.66
CA ILE A 149 21.94 -20.79 7.99
C ILE A 149 21.84 -19.37 8.48
N GLN A 150 20.83 -18.64 7.99
CA GLN A 150 20.53 -17.30 8.44
C GLN A 150 19.06 -17.17 8.79
N LEU A 151 18.80 -16.50 9.91
CA LEU A 151 17.45 -16.24 10.39
C LEU A 151 17.03 -14.83 10.03
N SER A 152 15.76 -14.68 9.71
CA SER A 152 15.16 -13.39 9.46
C SER A 152 13.80 -13.29 10.13
N TYR A 153 13.56 -12.16 10.76
CA TYR A 153 12.29 -11.76 11.33
C TYR A 153 11.72 -10.61 10.49
N TYR A 154 10.43 -10.71 10.20
CA TYR A 154 9.68 -9.72 9.44
C TYR A 154 8.44 -9.34 10.23
N ASP A 155 8.30 -8.08 10.63
CA ASP A 155 7.01 -7.50 11.00
C ASP A 155 6.68 -6.31 10.10
N ARG A 156 5.64 -5.55 10.46
CA ARG A 156 5.17 -4.40 9.66
C ARG A 156 6.00 -3.13 9.85
N SER A 157 7.03 -3.18 10.67
CA SER A 157 7.83 -2.06 11.15
C SER A 157 9.33 -2.24 10.95
N ALA A 158 9.83 -3.48 10.94
CA ALA A 158 11.23 -3.82 10.77
C ALA A 158 11.43 -5.19 10.11
N ILE A 159 12.54 -5.30 9.38
CA ILE A 159 13.16 -6.57 9.04
C ILE A 159 14.44 -6.68 9.87
N ILE A 160 14.59 -7.82 10.53
CA ILE A 160 15.81 -8.17 11.28
C ILE A 160 16.41 -9.40 10.65
N VAL A 161 17.72 -9.37 10.45
CA VAL A 161 18.47 -10.49 9.89
C VAL A 161 19.62 -10.83 10.84
N SER A 162 19.76 -12.11 11.19
CA SER A 162 20.86 -12.59 12.01
C SER A 162 22.17 -12.64 11.21
N GLN A 163 23.29 -12.79 11.91
CA GLN A 163 24.51 -13.29 11.26
C GLN A 163 24.28 -14.74 10.77
N ALA A 164 25.05 -15.16 9.77
CA ALA A 164 25.02 -16.54 9.28
C ALA A 164 25.68 -17.47 10.30
N ILE A 165 25.00 -18.57 10.63
CA ILE A 165 25.46 -19.68 11.45
C ILE A 165 26.17 -20.68 10.53
N ASP A 166 27.43 -21.01 10.82
CA ASP A 166 28.24 -21.93 10.03
C ASP A 166 28.17 -23.34 10.61
N LEU A 167 27.48 -24.27 9.95
CA LEU A 167 27.23 -25.62 10.44
C LEU A 167 28.50 -26.47 10.53
N GLU A 168 29.58 -26.10 9.84
CA GLU A 168 30.86 -26.81 9.91
C GLU A 168 31.69 -26.40 11.14
N LYS A 169 31.36 -25.26 11.78
CA LYS A 169 31.97 -24.87 13.06
C LYS A 169 31.29 -25.58 14.23
N GLY A 170 32.08 -26.31 15.00
CA GLY A 170 31.57 -27.08 16.15
C GLY A 170 30.73 -26.27 17.16
N ALA A 171 31.09 -25.01 17.45
CA ALA A 171 30.30 -24.15 18.35
C ALA A 171 28.95 -23.72 17.74
N ASP A 172 28.93 -23.44 16.44
CA ASP A 172 27.74 -22.99 15.69
C ASP A 172 26.78 -24.15 15.42
N SER A 173 27.29 -25.39 15.33
CA SER A 173 26.45 -26.60 15.25
C SER A 173 25.57 -26.77 16.50
N VAL A 174 26.05 -26.39 17.69
CA VAL A 174 25.26 -26.39 18.92
C VAL A 174 24.19 -25.29 18.87
N LEU A 175 24.53 -24.11 18.33
CA LEU A 175 23.58 -23.02 18.14
C LEU A 175 22.45 -23.42 17.17
N PHE A 176 22.77 -24.15 16.10
CA PHE A 176 21.77 -24.68 15.17
C PHE A 176 20.80 -25.65 15.85
N ILE A 177 21.29 -26.60 16.66
CA ILE A 177 20.42 -27.52 17.41
C ILE A 177 19.58 -26.76 18.44
N ALA A 178 20.18 -25.82 19.18
CA ALA A 178 19.46 -24.98 20.14
C ALA A 178 18.35 -24.17 19.45
N MET A 179 18.61 -23.66 18.24
CA MET A 179 17.63 -22.95 17.41
C MET A 179 16.45 -23.85 17.03
N LEU A 180 16.69 -25.07 16.55
CA LEU A 180 15.61 -26.01 16.21
C LEU A 180 14.73 -26.34 17.43
N ILE A 181 15.36 -26.57 18.60
CA ILE A 181 14.65 -26.77 19.86
C ILE A 181 13.84 -25.53 20.23
N GLY A 182 14.43 -24.34 20.09
CA GLY A 182 13.77 -23.06 20.31
C GLY A 182 12.51 -22.92 19.47
N PHE A 183 12.62 -23.11 18.15
CA PHE A 183 11.48 -23.06 17.23
C PHE A 183 10.38 -24.07 17.57
N HIS A 184 10.77 -25.30 17.94
CA HIS A 184 9.81 -26.32 18.34
C HIS A 184 9.00 -25.90 19.58
N ARG A 185 9.64 -25.18 20.52
CA ARG A 185 9.02 -24.73 21.78
C ARG A 185 8.21 -23.44 21.67
N LEU A 186 8.27 -22.72 20.54
CA LEU A 186 7.47 -21.50 20.38
C LEU A 186 5.98 -21.83 20.37
N THR A 187 5.22 -21.09 21.18
CA THR A 187 3.76 -21.02 21.11
C THR A 187 3.30 -20.44 19.77
N LEU A 188 2.01 -20.57 19.43
CA LEU A 188 1.45 -20.01 18.19
C LEU A 188 1.65 -18.49 18.13
N THR A 189 1.37 -17.77 19.22
CA THR A 189 1.61 -16.32 19.34
C THR A 189 3.09 -15.96 19.16
N GLN A 190 4.01 -16.73 19.73
CA GLN A 190 5.45 -16.53 19.54
C GLN A 190 5.94 -16.87 18.12
N ARG A 191 5.18 -17.63 17.34
CA ARG A 191 5.38 -17.83 15.88
C ARG A 191 4.67 -16.76 15.04
N GLY A 192 4.03 -15.81 15.71
CA GLY A 192 3.31 -14.70 15.11
C GLY A 192 1.88 -15.01 14.70
N ILE A 193 1.30 -16.15 15.08
CA ILE A 193 -0.09 -16.51 14.77
C ILE A 193 -1.00 -15.96 15.87
N LEU A 194 -2.06 -15.25 15.49
CA LEU A 194 -3.03 -14.64 16.42
C LEU A 194 -4.33 -15.45 16.44
N ASP A 195 -4.25 -16.68 16.96
CA ASP A 195 -5.36 -17.66 17.01
C ASP A 195 -6.39 -17.36 18.10
N ASP A 196 -6.03 -16.53 19.07
CA ASP A 196 -6.90 -15.96 20.08
C ASP A 196 -7.91 -14.96 19.50
N ILE A 197 -7.50 -14.23 18.45
CA ILE A 197 -8.35 -13.24 17.76
C ILE A 197 -9.18 -13.92 16.66
N ILE A 198 -8.54 -14.68 15.76
CA ILE A 198 -9.24 -15.43 14.71
C ILE A 198 -9.00 -16.91 14.91
N LYS A 199 -10.07 -17.64 15.21
CA LYS A 199 -10.02 -19.10 15.34
C LYS A 199 -9.89 -19.74 13.97
N ASP A 200 -8.66 -20.04 13.59
CA ASP A 200 -8.34 -20.73 12.35
C ASP A 200 -8.06 -22.23 12.62
N PRO A 201 -9.02 -23.13 12.33
CA PRO A 201 -8.85 -24.56 12.52
C PRO A 201 -7.81 -25.16 11.57
N TYR A 202 -7.48 -24.49 10.45
CA TYR A 202 -6.51 -25.01 9.48
C TYR A 202 -5.07 -24.78 9.90
N ILE A 203 -4.83 -23.81 10.77
CA ILE A 203 -3.50 -23.56 11.35
C ILE A 203 -3.24 -24.48 12.55
N THR A 204 -4.30 -24.91 13.23
CA THR A 204 -4.21 -25.73 14.45
C THR A 204 -4.37 -27.24 14.19
N ASP A 205 -5.04 -27.65 13.10
CA ASP A 205 -5.24 -29.05 12.73
C ASP A 205 -4.56 -29.39 11.38
N PHE A 206 -3.40 -30.06 11.46
CA PHE A 206 -2.63 -30.52 10.29
C PHE A 206 -3.43 -31.41 9.33
N GLY A 207 -4.48 -32.10 9.80
CA GLY A 207 -5.32 -32.97 8.97
C GLY A 207 -6.21 -32.20 7.99
N ARG A 208 -6.42 -30.90 8.21
CA ARG A 208 -7.34 -30.06 7.42
C ARG A 208 -6.65 -29.18 6.38
N LEU A 209 -5.31 -29.20 6.27
CA LEU A 209 -4.56 -28.36 5.32
C LEU A 209 -5.04 -28.51 3.85
N ASN A 210 -5.54 -29.69 3.47
CA ASN A 210 -6.03 -29.97 2.12
C ASN A 210 -7.41 -29.36 1.80
N MET A 211 -8.09 -28.76 2.78
CA MET A 211 -9.40 -28.13 2.61
C MET A 211 -9.34 -26.60 2.51
N VAL A 212 -8.14 -26.00 2.60
CA VAL A 212 -7.98 -24.55 2.43
C VAL A 212 -8.20 -24.18 0.97
N SER A 213 -9.15 -23.27 0.72
CA SER A 213 -9.40 -22.75 -0.62
C SER A 213 -8.13 -22.10 -1.19
N LYS A 214 -7.81 -22.43 -2.44
CA LYS A 214 -6.73 -21.75 -3.18
C LYS A 214 -7.11 -20.32 -3.59
N ASP A 215 -8.39 -19.95 -3.46
CA ASP A 215 -8.84 -18.57 -3.70
C ASP A 215 -8.49 -17.69 -2.50
N PRO A 216 -7.56 -16.72 -2.64
CA PRO A 216 -7.18 -15.83 -1.54
C PRO A 216 -8.35 -15.00 -1.01
N LYS A 217 -9.44 -14.83 -1.77
CA LYS A 217 -10.65 -14.13 -1.29
C LYS A 217 -11.41 -14.89 -0.21
N LEU A 218 -11.21 -16.21 -0.13
CA LEU A 218 -11.90 -17.09 0.81
C LEU A 218 -11.05 -17.41 2.04
N LEU A 219 -9.89 -16.75 2.21
CA LEU A 219 -8.94 -17.02 3.29
C LEU A 219 -9.58 -17.00 4.68
N PHE A 220 -10.45 -16.02 4.95
CA PHE A 220 -11.13 -15.88 6.24
C PHE A 220 -12.58 -16.40 6.22
N PHE A 221 -13.03 -16.97 5.10
CA PHE A 221 -14.44 -17.29 4.93
C PHE A 221 -14.90 -18.35 5.94
N GLY A 222 -15.92 -18.01 6.73
CA GLY A 222 -16.50 -18.86 7.77
C GLY A 222 -15.69 -18.89 9.07
N LEU A 223 -14.56 -18.19 9.16
CA LEU A 223 -13.79 -18.12 10.39
C LEU A 223 -14.45 -17.19 11.42
N GLU A 224 -14.27 -17.53 12.69
CA GLU A 224 -14.78 -16.74 13.80
C GLU A 224 -13.70 -15.78 14.30
N MET A 225 -14.05 -14.49 14.36
CA MET A 225 -13.23 -13.45 14.99
C MET A 225 -13.87 -13.06 16.32
N MET A 226 -13.06 -13.07 17.37
CA MET A 226 -13.45 -12.67 18.72
C MET A 226 -12.84 -11.30 19.02
N LEU A 227 -13.70 -10.36 19.38
CA LEU A 227 -13.32 -9.03 19.85
C LEU A 227 -13.77 -8.87 21.32
N ASP A 228 -13.48 -7.72 21.91
CA ASP A 228 -13.99 -7.38 23.24
C ASP A 228 -15.53 -7.27 23.28
N GLU A 229 -16.09 -7.00 24.45
CA GLU A 229 -17.55 -6.89 24.66
C GLU A 229 -18.35 -8.12 24.14
N ASP A 230 -17.73 -9.30 24.17
CA ASP A 230 -18.26 -10.56 23.64
C ASP A 230 -18.72 -10.47 22.17
N ILE A 231 -18.10 -9.59 21.38
CA ILE A 231 -18.40 -9.43 19.96
C ILE A 231 -17.81 -10.61 19.19
N LYS A 232 -18.70 -11.46 18.67
CA LYS A 232 -18.36 -12.61 17.83
C LYS A 232 -18.76 -12.36 16.38
N LEU A 233 -17.78 -12.21 15.51
CA LEU A 233 -17.96 -11.99 14.07
C LEU A 233 -17.74 -13.29 13.30
N VAL A 234 -18.60 -13.57 12.33
CA VAL A 234 -18.36 -14.60 11.31
C VAL A 234 -17.87 -13.89 10.05
N LEU A 235 -16.64 -14.17 9.66
CA LEU A 235 -15.98 -13.54 8.53
C LEU A 235 -16.41 -14.15 7.19
N GLY A 236 -16.47 -13.32 6.16
CA GLY A 236 -16.88 -13.66 4.81
C GLY A 236 -15.73 -13.51 3.81
N THR A 237 -16.05 -13.00 2.62
CA THR A 237 -15.06 -12.84 1.55
C THR A 237 -14.21 -11.58 1.75
N ILE A 238 -12.94 -11.64 1.35
CA ILE A 238 -12.06 -10.47 1.30
C ILE A 238 -12.48 -9.57 0.14
N MET A 239 -12.88 -8.33 0.46
CA MET A 239 -13.30 -7.32 -0.51
C MET A 239 -12.12 -6.52 -1.04
N TYR A 240 -11.17 -6.22 -0.15
CA TYR A 240 -9.98 -5.45 -0.47
C TYR A 240 -8.79 -5.96 0.32
N ARG A 241 -7.62 -5.93 -0.32
CA ARG A 241 -6.37 -6.22 0.36
C ARG A 241 -5.24 -5.41 -0.25
N GLN A 242 -4.54 -4.66 0.60
CA GLN A 242 -3.22 -4.17 0.31
C GLN A 242 -2.22 -5.21 0.79
N ARG A 243 -1.31 -5.66 -0.08
CA ARG A 243 -0.17 -6.48 0.32
C ARG A 243 1.05 -5.60 0.49
N GLY A 244 1.65 -5.59 1.67
CA GLY A 244 2.91 -4.92 1.92
C GLY A 244 3.68 -5.58 3.04
N ILE A 245 5.00 -5.70 2.92
CA ILE A 245 5.82 -6.20 4.03
C ILE A 245 5.79 -5.19 5.17
N PHE A 246 6.02 -3.92 4.84
CA PHE A 246 5.96 -2.80 5.77
C PHE A 246 4.67 -1.99 5.62
N GLY A 247 4.28 -1.34 6.72
CA GLY A 247 3.21 -0.36 6.71
C GLY A 247 1.89 -0.90 7.25
N ARG A 248 0.79 -0.42 6.67
CA ARG A 248 -0.57 -0.63 7.21
C ARG A 248 -1.19 -1.98 6.88
N ASP A 249 -0.76 -2.63 5.80
CA ASP A 249 -1.31 -3.93 5.32
C ASP A 249 -2.84 -4.06 5.49
N THR A 250 -3.59 -3.08 4.97
CA THR A 250 -5.03 -3.01 5.18
C THR A 250 -5.74 -4.14 4.44
N CYS A 251 -6.56 -4.91 5.16
CA CYS A 251 -7.44 -5.94 4.63
C CYS A 251 -8.87 -5.67 5.05
N VAL A 252 -9.81 -5.68 4.11
CA VAL A 252 -11.24 -5.48 4.37
C VAL A 252 -11.98 -6.76 4.01
N VAL A 253 -12.71 -7.30 4.99
CA VAL A 253 -13.42 -8.57 4.89
C VAL A 253 -14.90 -8.34 5.18
N GLN A 254 -15.80 -8.97 4.44
CA GLN A 254 -17.21 -9.00 4.82
C GLN A 254 -17.37 -9.70 6.18
N ALA A 255 -18.38 -9.32 6.95
CA ALA A 255 -18.68 -10.01 8.19
C ALA A 255 -20.18 -9.97 8.51
N THR A 256 -20.58 -10.87 9.39
CA THR A 256 -21.89 -10.87 10.04
C THR A 256 -21.69 -11.00 11.54
N CYS A 257 -22.59 -10.39 12.33
CA CYS A 257 -22.54 -10.48 13.78
C CYS A 257 -23.94 -10.28 14.35
N THR A 258 -24.32 -11.18 15.27
CA THR A 258 -25.65 -11.20 15.89
C THR A 258 -25.96 -9.93 16.68
N LYS A 259 -24.95 -9.27 17.27
CA LYS A 259 -25.09 -7.99 18.00
C LYS A 259 -25.72 -6.88 17.14
N TRP A 260 -25.48 -6.90 15.83
CA TRP A 260 -25.98 -5.88 14.90
C TRP A 260 -27.05 -6.41 13.93
N GLY A 261 -27.67 -7.56 14.24
CA GLY A 261 -28.77 -8.14 13.48
C GLY A 261 -28.40 -8.41 12.01
N ASP A 262 -29.32 -8.08 11.09
CA ASP A 262 -29.17 -8.30 9.65
C ASP A 262 -28.33 -7.22 8.94
N LYS A 263 -27.65 -6.33 9.69
CA LYS A 263 -26.78 -5.34 9.08
C LYS A 263 -25.66 -6.04 8.34
N LYS A 264 -25.42 -5.61 7.11
CA LYS A 264 -24.23 -6.02 6.36
C LYS A 264 -23.03 -5.26 6.89
N LEU A 265 -21.99 -6.00 7.28
CA LEU A 265 -20.81 -5.43 7.93
C LEU A 265 -19.55 -5.71 7.11
N VAL A 266 -18.58 -4.85 7.33
CA VAL A 266 -17.19 -5.09 6.91
C VAL A 266 -16.26 -4.91 8.10
N VAL A 267 -15.21 -5.72 8.14
CA VAL A 267 -14.14 -5.66 9.12
C VAL A 267 -12.88 -5.19 8.41
N LYS A 268 -12.36 -4.04 8.82
CA LYS A 268 -11.06 -3.50 8.39
C LYS A 268 -10.01 -3.96 9.40
N ILE A 269 -9.12 -4.84 8.94
CA ILE A 269 -7.94 -5.33 9.66
C ILE A 269 -6.74 -4.52 9.16
N SER A 270 -6.05 -3.81 10.04
CA SER A 270 -4.94 -2.95 9.62
C SER A 270 -3.87 -2.80 10.70
N TRP A 271 -2.69 -2.32 10.30
CA TRP A 271 -1.52 -2.12 11.14
C TRP A 271 -1.10 -0.65 11.19
N PRO A 272 -1.94 0.28 11.69
CA PRO A 272 -1.62 1.69 11.74
C PRO A 272 -0.46 1.99 12.70
N SER A 273 0.17 3.15 12.50
CA SER A 273 1.17 3.68 13.41
C SER A 273 0.52 3.94 14.77
N ALA A 274 1.15 3.47 15.85
CA ALA A 274 0.62 3.61 17.21
C ALA A 274 0.56 5.07 17.68
N SER A 275 1.30 5.97 17.04
CA SER A 275 1.34 7.41 17.36
C SER A 275 0.24 8.22 16.68
N ARG A 276 -0.50 7.63 15.72
CA ARG A 276 -1.56 8.33 15.00
C ARG A 276 -2.90 8.19 15.68
N LYS A 277 -3.65 9.29 15.69
CA LYS A 277 -5.08 9.28 16.03
C LYS A 277 -5.83 8.29 15.14
N SER A 278 -6.79 7.59 15.70
CA SER A 278 -7.59 6.63 14.93
C SER A 278 -8.61 7.34 14.04
N GLU A 279 -9.01 6.67 12.95
CA GLU A 279 -10.12 7.12 12.11
C GLU A 279 -11.41 7.28 12.94
N LYS A 280 -11.66 6.37 13.90
CA LYS A 280 -12.79 6.50 14.84
C LYS A 280 -12.70 7.73 15.73
N GLU A 281 -11.53 8.08 16.26
CA GLU A 281 -11.36 9.30 17.05
C GLU A 281 -11.70 10.55 16.26
N LEU A 282 -11.22 10.66 15.02
CA LEU A 282 -11.52 11.80 14.14
C LEU A 282 -13.01 11.87 13.79
N LEU A 283 -13.63 10.72 13.51
CA LEU A 283 -15.06 10.63 13.23
C LEU A 283 -15.91 10.95 14.46
N ASN A 284 -15.50 10.54 15.67
CA ASN A 284 -16.20 10.90 16.90
C ASN A 284 -16.20 12.42 17.14
N ILE A 285 -15.10 13.11 16.82
CA ILE A 285 -15.04 14.58 16.87
C ILE A 285 -16.05 15.18 15.88
N ALA A 286 -16.10 14.66 14.65
CA ALA A 286 -17.07 15.10 13.65
C ALA A 286 -18.53 14.82 14.08
N ILE A 287 -18.82 13.62 14.58
CA ILE A 287 -20.16 13.22 15.04
C ILE A 287 -20.61 14.07 16.23
N ALA A 288 -19.73 14.31 17.21
CA ALA A 288 -20.02 15.16 18.35
C ALA A 288 -20.34 16.60 17.90
N LYS A 289 -19.56 17.13 16.95
CA LYS A 289 -19.81 18.46 16.37
C LYS A 289 -21.15 18.51 15.63
N ALA A 290 -21.48 17.47 14.85
CA ALA A 290 -22.74 17.36 14.12
C ALA A 290 -23.95 17.30 15.07
N ASN A 291 -23.86 16.50 16.14
CA ASN A 291 -24.93 16.39 17.14
C ASN A 291 -25.14 17.71 17.88
N GLY A 292 -24.08 18.45 18.19
CA GLY A 292 -24.18 19.78 18.80
C GLY A 292 -24.76 20.86 17.89
N MET A 293 -24.77 20.64 16.57
CA MET A 293 -25.34 21.55 15.57
C MET A 293 -26.75 21.13 15.11
N ALA A 294 -27.23 19.96 15.54
CA ALA A 294 -28.50 19.42 15.09
C ALA A 294 -29.68 20.20 15.69
N GLU A 295 -30.73 20.43 14.89
CA GLU A 295 -32.01 20.90 15.41
C GLU A 295 -32.62 19.88 16.38
N GLU A 296 -33.36 20.35 17.38
CA GLU A 296 -33.98 19.49 18.38
C GLU A 296 -34.85 18.40 17.72
N GLY A 297 -34.59 17.14 18.07
CA GLY A 297 -35.30 15.97 17.54
C GLY A 297 -34.92 15.57 16.11
N LYS A 298 -33.93 16.21 15.46
CA LYS A 298 -33.46 15.86 14.11
C LYS A 298 -32.01 15.39 14.12
N THR A 299 -31.66 14.52 13.18
CA THR A 299 -30.27 14.16 12.91
C THR A 299 -29.65 15.15 11.93
N HIS A 300 -28.44 15.63 12.22
CA HIS A 300 -27.72 16.50 11.31
C HIS A 300 -27.39 15.78 9.99
N TRP A 301 -27.60 16.46 8.85
CA TRP A 301 -27.51 15.87 7.51
C TRP A 301 -26.16 15.18 7.22
N ILE A 302 -25.07 15.73 7.76
CA ILE A 302 -23.70 15.22 7.58
C ILE A 302 -23.52 13.76 8.00
N LEU A 303 -24.32 13.28 8.96
CA LEU A 303 -24.20 11.90 9.47
C LEU A 303 -24.51 10.86 8.37
N ASN A 304 -25.25 11.23 7.32
CA ASN A 304 -25.49 10.36 6.16
C ASN A 304 -24.27 10.26 5.21
N HIS A 305 -23.30 11.16 5.35
CA HIS A 305 -22.15 11.32 4.46
C HIS A 305 -20.82 10.90 5.12
N LEU A 306 -20.86 10.50 6.39
CA LEU A 306 -19.75 9.90 7.13
C LEU A 306 -19.93 8.38 7.22
N PRO A 307 -18.85 7.60 7.38
CA PRO A 307 -18.94 6.16 7.60
C PRO A 307 -19.40 5.86 9.03
N ASN A 308 -20.22 4.82 9.20
CA ASN A 308 -20.64 4.35 10.51
C ASN A 308 -19.66 3.29 11.05
N ILE A 309 -18.83 3.69 12.01
CA ILE A 309 -17.97 2.77 12.75
C ILE A 309 -18.73 2.27 13.97
N LEU A 310 -19.03 0.97 13.96
CA LEU A 310 -19.79 0.32 15.03
C LEU A 310 -18.88 -0.08 16.19
N HIS A 311 -17.63 -0.47 15.89
CA HIS A 311 -16.67 -0.91 16.87
C HIS A 311 -15.23 -0.73 16.37
N GLU A 312 -14.28 -0.50 17.29
CA GLU A 312 -12.85 -0.44 16.99
C GLU A 312 -12.09 -0.96 18.21
N GLN A 313 -11.15 -1.87 17.97
CA GLN A 313 -10.29 -2.45 18.99
C GLN A 313 -8.84 -2.46 18.51
N ASP A 314 -7.94 -2.03 19.40
CA ASP A 314 -6.50 -2.07 19.19
C ASP A 314 -5.87 -3.20 20.01
N PHE A 315 -5.12 -4.06 19.32
CA PHE A 315 -4.25 -5.06 19.92
C PHE A 315 -2.82 -4.53 19.87
N LYS A 316 -2.27 -4.27 21.05
CA LYS A 316 -0.93 -3.70 21.24
C LYS A 316 0.08 -4.81 21.45
N PHE A 317 1.31 -4.56 21.00
CA PHE A 317 2.46 -5.46 21.15
C PHE A 317 3.56 -4.74 21.94
N ASP A 318 3.18 -4.10 23.06
CA ASP A 318 4.05 -3.30 23.92
C ASP A 318 4.27 -3.91 25.31
N GLU A 319 3.62 -5.04 25.60
CA GLU A 319 3.79 -5.79 26.84
C GLU A 319 5.23 -6.32 27.02
N ALA A 320 5.65 -6.42 28.28
CA ALA A 320 6.97 -6.93 28.64
C ALA A 320 7.12 -8.40 28.16
N GLY A 321 8.12 -8.64 27.31
CA GLY A 321 8.37 -9.95 26.72
C GLY A 321 7.72 -10.17 25.35
N SER A 322 6.89 -9.25 24.85
CA SER A 322 6.46 -9.28 23.45
C SER A 322 7.65 -9.03 22.50
N VAL A 323 7.67 -9.71 21.36
CA VAL A 323 8.80 -9.67 20.42
C VAL A 323 8.99 -8.26 19.86
N GLN A 324 7.90 -7.58 19.51
CA GLN A 324 7.91 -6.22 18.97
C GLN A 324 8.42 -5.21 20.00
N LYS A 325 8.04 -5.33 21.29
CA LYS A 325 8.58 -4.48 22.36
C LYS A 325 10.08 -4.64 22.52
N LEU A 326 10.55 -5.90 22.58
CA LEU A 326 11.98 -6.20 22.69
C LEU A 326 12.77 -5.62 21.51
N ILE A 327 12.24 -5.74 20.29
CA ILE A 327 12.85 -5.14 19.10
C ILE A 327 12.87 -3.62 19.21
N ALA A 328 11.75 -2.99 19.56
CA ALA A 328 11.67 -1.54 19.72
C ALA A 328 12.69 -1.03 20.74
N ASP A 329 12.87 -1.73 21.86
CA ASP A 329 13.83 -1.37 22.90
C ASP A 329 15.27 -1.52 22.42
N MET A 330 15.60 -2.66 21.78
CA MET A 330 16.92 -2.88 21.18
C MET A 330 17.30 -1.76 20.19
N VAL A 331 16.35 -1.35 19.34
CA VAL A 331 16.54 -0.26 18.37
C VAL A 331 16.73 1.08 19.08
N THR A 332 15.90 1.36 20.08
CA THR A 332 15.95 2.64 20.82
C THR A 332 17.25 2.79 21.60
N GLU A 333 17.80 1.70 22.13
CA GLU A 333 19.08 1.67 22.84
C GLU A 333 20.29 1.85 21.91
N GLY A 334 20.08 2.00 20.59
CA GLY A 334 21.17 2.13 19.60
C GLY A 334 22.00 0.85 19.48
N GLN A 335 21.59 -0.23 20.14
CA GLN A 335 22.12 -1.54 19.86
C GLN A 335 21.67 -1.87 18.44
N TYR A 336 22.53 -2.50 17.63
CA TYR A 336 22.01 -3.23 16.47
C TYR A 336 21.41 -2.41 15.31
N VAL A 337 21.83 -1.16 15.13
CA VAL A 337 21.52 -0.40 13.93
C VAL A 337 22.81 0.23 13.45
N GLY A 338 23.47 -0.42 12.47
CA GLY A 338 24.86 -0.18 12.05
C GLY A 338 25.19 1.27 11.66
N GLY A 339 25.31 2.15 12.65
CA GLY A 339 25.52 3.58 12.50
C GLY A 339 24.36 4.36 11.86
N ARG A 340 23.14 3.80 11.77
CA ARG A 340 21.99 4.48 11.15
C ARG A 340 21.02 5.01 12.22
N ASP A 341 20.46 6.20 12.00
CA ASP A 341 19.37 6.79 12.79
C ASP A 341 18.02 6.09 12.49
N GLY A 342 17.96 4.77 12.61
CA GLY A 342 16.75 4.00 12.33
C GLY A 342 15.74 4.15 13.47
N VAL A 343 14.52 4.61 13.17
CA VAL A 343 13.41 4.67 14.14
C VAL A 343 12.50 3.47 13.92
N TYR A 344 12.33 2.62 14.94
CA TYR A 344 11.30 1.58 14.93
C TYR A 344 9.91 2.23 15.05
N GLU A 345 9.17 2.29 13.94
CA GLU A 345 7.79 2.80 13.95
C GLU A 345 6.87 1.76 14.60
N ARG A 346 6.50 1.96 15.87
CA ARG A 346 5.55 1.06 16.55
C ARG A 346 4.20 1.05 15.83
N ARG A 347 3.66 -0.13 15.61
CA ARG A 347 2.35 -0.37 15.00
C ARG A 347 1.47 -1.21 15.91
N VAL A 348 0.17 -0.96 15.87
CA VAL A 348 -0.86 -1.77 16.56
C VAL A 348 -1.64 -2.55 15.51
N LEU A 349 -2.17 -3.73 15.87
CA LEU A 349 -3.20 -4.36 15.07
C LEU A 349 -4.53 -3.70 15.43
N ARG A 350 -5.14 -3.01 14.47
CA ARG A 350 -6.44 -2.37 14.64
C ARG A 350 -7.50 -3.15 13.86
N ILE A 351 -8.55 -3.53 14.56
CA ILE A 351 -9.76 -4.12 13.99
C ILE A 351 -10.88 -3.09 14.09
N THR A 352 -11.41 -2.67 12.95
CA THR A 352 -12.55 -1.74 12.88
C THR A 352 -13.73 -2.43 12.23
N VAL A 353 -14.89 -2.44 12.89
CA VAL A 353 -16.15 -2.96 12.36
C VAL A 353 -16.98 -1.79 11.84
N LEU A 354 -17.32 -1.84 10.56
CA LEU A 354 -18.10 -0.81 9.88
C LEU A 354 -19.32 -1.42 9.20
N GLU A 355 -20.28 -0.57 8.85
CA GLU A 355 -21.30 -0.94 7.89
C GLU A 355 -20.71 -1.21 6.49
N GLU A 356 -21.36 -2.08 5.71
CA GLU A 356 -21.00 -2.29 4.31
C GLU A 356 -21.54 -1.14 3.44
N LEU A 357 -20.62 -0.40 2.83
CA LEU A 357 -20.91 0.65 1.84
C LEU A 357 -20.68 0.13 0.42
N ILE A 358 -21.24 0.84 -0.57
CA ILE A 358 -21.11 0.45 -1.98
C ILE A 358 -20.08 1.35 -2.68
N PRO A 359 -19.06 0.81 -3.37
CA PRO A 359 -18.07 1.61 -4.08
C PRO A 359 -18.71 2.53 -5.14
N ILE A 360 -18.18 3.74 -5.34
CA ILE A 360 -18.66 4.65 -6.40
C ILE A 360 -18.59 4.02 -7.80
N THR A 361 -17.65 3.09 -8.01
CA THR A 361 -17.49 2.33 -9.25
C THR A 361 -18.70 1.46 -9.57
N ASN A 362 -19.59 1.19 -8.61
CA ASN A 362 -20.79 0.38 -8.82
C ASN A 362 -21.99 1.19 -9.32
N LEU A 363 -21.89 2.52 -9.41
CA LEU A 363 -22.96 3.36 -9.96
C LEU A 363 -23.13 3.12 -11.47
N ARG A 364 -24.37 3.33 -11.96
CA ARG A 364 -24.73 3.09 -13.38
C ARG A 364 -25.26 4.31 -14.12
N LYS A 365 -25.52 5.41 -13.42
CA LYS A 365 -26.14 6.61 -13.98
C LYS A 365 -25.27 7.83 -13.70
N GLY A 366 -24.97 8.62 -14.73
CA GLY A 366 -24.19 9.85 -14.61
C GLY A 366 -24.75 10.84 -13.57
N LYS A 367 -26.08 10.92 -13.42
CA LYS A 367 -26.72 11.74 -12.38
C LYS A 367 -26.35 11.30 -10.95
N HIS A 368 -26.19 10.00 -10.70
CA HIS A 368 -25.79 9.50 -9.39
C HIS A 368 -24.33 9.83 -9.09
N TYR A 369 -23.44 9.72 -10.09
CA TYR A 369 -22.05 10.20 -9.94
C TYR A 369 -22.01 11.69 -9.59
N ALA A 370 -22.82 12.49 -10.30
CA ALA A 370 -22.88 13.93 -10.06
C ALA A 370 -23.37 14.26 -8.64
N GLN A 371 -24.43 13.58 -8.18
CA GLN A 371 -24.93 13.72 -6.82
C GLN A 371 -23.88 13.33 -5.78
N VAL A 372 -23.19 12.19 -5.96
CA VAL A 372 -22.13 11.76 -5.04
C VAL A 372 -21.00 12.78 -4.99
N PHE A 373 -20.54 13.33 -6.12
CA PHE A 373 -19.49 14.37 -6.07
C PHE A 373 -19.92 15.64 -5.33
N VAL A 374 -21.19 16.06 -5.48
CA VAL A 374 -21.76 17.18 -4.73
C VAL A 374 -21.87 16.87 -3.23
N ASP A 375 -22.26 15.65 -2.87
CA ASP A 375 -22.29 15.21 -1.47
C ASP A 375 -20.87 15.19 -0.84
N ILE A 376 -19.85 14.71 -1.58
CA ILE A 376 -18.46 14.68 -1.10
C ILE A 376 -17.89 16.09 -0.95
N LEU A 377 -18.16 17.00 -1.88
CA LEU A 377 -17.76 18.41 -1.77
C LEU A 377 -18.36 19.06 -0.50
N GLN A 378 -19.65 18.83 -0.24
CA GLN A 378 -20.34 19.33 0.95
C GLN A 378 -19.78 18.72 2.23
N CYS A 379 -19.56 17.40 2.24
CA CYS A 379 -18.99 16.69 3.37
C CYS A 379 -17.59 17.23 3.71
N HIS A 380 -16.73 17.38 2.69
CA HIS A 380 -15.38 17.92 2.86
C HIS A 380 -15.40 19.35 3.40
N LYS A 381 -16.24 20.23 2.85
CA LYS A 381 -16.40 21.60 3.35
C LYS A 381 -16.85 21.64 4.80
N TRP A 382 -17.85 20.84 5.15
CA TRP A 382 -18.36 20.78 6.52
C TRP A 382 -17.28 20.29 7.49
N LEU A 383 -16.52 19.25 7.13
CA LEU A 383 -15.38 18.73 7.91
C LEU A 383 -14.29 19.80 8.11
N TYR A 384 -14.00 20.58 7.08
CA TYR A 384 -13.00 21.64 7.14
C TYR A 384 -13.45 22.83 8.03
N ASP A 385 -14.71 23.24 7.93
CA ASP A 385 -15.22 24.43 8.63
C ASP A 385 -15.50 24.17 10.11
N HIS A 386 -16.10 23.01 10.44
CA HIS A 386 -16.68 22.80 11.76
C HIS A 386 -15.79 22.00 12.71
N PRO A 387 -15.42 20.73 12.45
CA PRO A 387 -14.49 19.99 13.29
C PRO A 387 -13.01 20.26 12.93
N ARG A 388 -12.72 21.09 11.92
CA ARG A 388 -11.37 21.44 11.47
C ARG A 388 -10.55 20.23 11.04
N ILE A 389 -11.16 19.33 10.25
CA ILE A 389 -10.55 18.10 9.73
C ILE A 389 -10.24 18.26 8.24
N LEU A 390 -9.00 17.96 7.84
CA LEU A 390 -8.61 17.75 6.44
C LEU A 390 -8.52 16.26 6.14
N HIS A 391 -9.01 15.83 4.98
CA HIS A 391 -9.05 14.41 4.64
C HIS A 391 -7.70 13.89 4.17
N ARG A 392 -7.05 14.63 3.27
CA ARG A 392 -5.67 14.39 2.76
C ARG A 392 -5.45 13.14 1.90
N ASP A 393 -6.50 12.39 1.60
CA ASP A 393 -6.41 11.19 0.74
C ASP A 393 -7.73 10.94 0.00
N ILE A 394 -8.33 12.01 -0.52
CA ILE A 394 -9.48 11.88 -1.41
C ILE A 394 -9.02 11.14 -2.66
N SER A 395 -9.63 9.99 -2.91
CA SER A 395 -9.33 9.11 -4.03
C SER A 395 -10.58 8.38 -4.48
N MET A 396 -10.55 7.78 -5.66
CA MET A 396 -11.70 7.00 -6.16
C MET A 396 -12.07 5.82 -5.26
N ALA A 397 -11.10 5.22 -4.56
CA ALA A 397 -11.32 4.12 -3.64
C ALA A 397 -11.97 4.57 -2.31
N ASN A 398 -11.79 5.83 -1.94
CA ASN A 398 -12.26 6.41 -0.68
C ASN A 398 -13.61 7.13 -0.81
N ILE A 399 -14.22 7.09 -2.00
CA ILE A 399 -15.58 7.60 -2.23
C ILE A 399 -16.51 6.41 -2.47
N MET A 400 -17.46 6.26 -1.56
CA MET A 400 -18.49 5.23 -1.60
C MET A 400 -19.87 5.89 -1.57
N TYR A 401 -20.91 5.08 -1.57
CA TYR A 401 -22.27 5.55 -1.35
C TYR A 401 -23.09 4.54 -0.57
N ARG A 402 -24.14 5.06 0.06
CA ARG A 402 -25.25 4.30 0.62
C ARG A 402 -26.54 4.68 -0.11
N MET A 403 -27.54 3.81 0.00
CA MET A 403 -28.89 4.05 -0.52
C MET A 403 -29.88 3.75 0.59
N ASP A 404 -30.86 4.63 0.79
CA ASP A 404 -31.95 4.38 1.74
C ASP A 404 -33.06 3.52 1.11
N GLY A 405 -34.08 3.19 1.91
CA GLY A 405 -35.23 2.41 1.44
C GLY A 405 -36.09 3.09 0.37
N GLU A 406 -35.95 4.40 0.21
CA GLU A 406 -36.67 5.22 -0.78
C GLU A 406 -35.89 5.32 -2.11
N GLY A 407 -34.65 4.84 -2.14
CA GLY A 407 -33.77 4.89 -3.30
C GLY A 407 -32.95 6.18 -3.40
N ASN A 408 -32.93 7.02 -2.37
CA ASN A 408 -32.06 8.19 -2.32
C ASN A 408 -30.61 7.75 -2.13
N ILE A 409 -29.70 8.39 -2.87
CA ILE A 409 -28.27 8.11 -2.81
C ILE A 409 -27.58 9.18 -1.96
N PHE A 410 -26.66 8.72 -1.12
CA PHE A 410 -25.80 9.58 -0.32
C PHE A 410 -24.35 9.19 -0.58
N GLY A 411 -23.57 10.14 -1.10
CA GLY A 411 -22.12 9.99 -1.19
C GLY A 411 -21.50 9.95 0.21
N VAL A 412 -20.60 9.00 0.45
CA VAL A 412 -19.91 8.80 1.73
C VAL A 412 -18.41 8.86 1.50
N LEU A 413 -17.73 9.73 2.24
CA LEU A 413 -16.27 9.84 2.23
C LEU A 413 -15.71 8.92 3.32
N ILE A 414 -14.81 8.00 2.99
CA ILE A 414 -14.27 6.99 3.93
C ILE A 414 -12.74 7.09 4.05
N ASP A 415 -12.17 6.34 5.00
CA ASP A 415 -10.72 6.17 5.19
C ASP A 415 -10.02 7.44 5.71
N PHE A 416 -10.35 7.81 6.96
CA PHE A 416 -9.76 8.96 7.66
C PHE A 416 -8.37 8.68 8.28
N ASP A 417 -7.72 7.55 7.96
CA ASP A 417 -6.40 7.17 8.50
C ASP A 417 -5.26 8.16 8.17
N LEU A 418 -5.43 8.95 7.10
CA LEU A 418 -4.49 10.00 6.69
C LEU A 418 -4.97 11.41 7.05
N SER A 419 -6.16 11.53 7.62
CA SER A 419 -6.75 12.80 7.99
C SER A 419 -6.05 13.44 9.18
N ALA A 420 -6.15 14.75 9.29
CA ALA A 420 -5.55 15.52 10.37
C ALA A 420 -6.44 16.67 10.82
N LEU A 421 -6.32 17.01 12.10
CA LEU A 421 -6.89 18.24 12.65
C LEU A 421 -6.04 19.43 12.23
N ILE A 422 -6.68 20.58 12.05
CA ILE A 422 -6.02 21.86 11.75
C ILE A 422 -5.85 22.64 13.07
N PRO A 423 -4.65 23.19 13.37
CA PRO A 423 -3.44 23.18 12.55
C PRO A 423 -2.77 21.79 12.50
N ILE A 424 -2.15 21.46 11.36
CA ILE A 424 -1.45 20.18 11.18
C ILE A 424 -0.11 20.24 11.91
N GLU A 425 0.00 19.54 13.03
CA GLU A 425 1.21 19.47 13.88
C GLU A 425 2.23 18.41 13.42
N GLU A 426 1.93 17.66 12.36
CA GLU A 426 2.73 16.51 11.93
C GLU A 426 4.10 16.87 11.35
N ALA A 427 5.06 15.98 11.57
CA ALA A 427 6.41 16.09 11.02
C ALA A 427 6.42 16.23 9.49
N LYS A 428 7.38 17.02 8.96
CA LYS A 428 7.57 17.23 7.51
C LYS A 428 7.67 15.92 6.71
N SER A 429 8.16 14.85 7.32
CA SER A 429 8.27 13.53 6.71
C SER A 429 6.94 12.88 6.32
N LEU A 430 5.84 13.31 6.94
CA LEU A 430 4.49 12.82 6.70
C LEU A 430 3.72 13.67 5.66
N ARG A 431 4.36 14.67 5.02
CA ARG A 431 3.66 15.59 4.10
C ARG A 431 3.42 15.02 2.70
N ARG A 432 4.24 14.06 2.24
CA ARG A 432 4.03 13.33 0.97
C ARG A 432 3.23 12.04 1.20
N MET A 433 2.01 12.19 1.71
CA MET A 433 1.04 11.11 1.89
C MET A 433 -0.12 11.29 0.93
N GLY A 434 -0.69 10.17 0.47
CA GLY A 434 -1.84 10.17 -0.43
C GLY A 434 -1.65 9.19 -1.60
N THR A 435 -2.65 9.17 -2.47
CA THR A 435 -2.66 8.33 -3.67
C THR A 435 -2.12 9.13 -4.87
N PRO A 436 -0.90 8.85 -5.39
CA PRO A 436 -0.17 9.77 -6.26
C PRO A 436 -0.94 10.30 -7.48
N PRO A 437 -1.73 9.49 -8.23
CA PRO A 437 -2.57 9.99 -9.31
C PRO A 437 -3.56 11.09 -8.91
N TYR A 438 -4.00 11.12 -7.65
CA TYR A 438 -4.96 12.09 -7.10
C TYR A 438 -4.31 13.16 -6.22
N MET A 439 -3.02 13.06 -5.88
CA MET A 439 -2.35 14.07 -5.06
C MET A 439 -2.19 15.39 -5.81
N ALA A 440 -2.41 16.50 -5.12
CA ALA A 440 -2.16 17.84 -5.65
C ALA A 440 -0.70 18.01 -6.11
N PHE A 441 -0.46 18.76 -7.19
CA PHE A 441 0.90 18.87 -7.75
C PHE A 441 1.90 19.51 -6.77
N ASP A 442 1.45 20.42 -5.91
CA ASP A 442 2.30 21.04 -4.89
C ASP A 442 2.76 20.06 -3.80
N LEU A 443 2.02 18.96 -3.60
CA LEU A 443 2.40 17.88 -2.68
C LEU A 443 3.33 16.83 -3.32
N LEU A 444 3.49 16.88 -4.65
CA LEU A 444 4.36 15.97 -5.39
C LEU A 444 5.82 16.49 -5.45
N LYS A 445 6.04 17.80 -5.23
CA LYS A 445 7.37 18.44 -5.20
C LYS A 445 8.25 17.88 -4.07
N GLU A 446 9.55 18.14 -4.11
CA GLU A 446 10.53 17.62 -3.15
C GLU A 446 10.09 17.80 -1.69
N LYS A 447 10.46 16.83 -0.85
CA LYS A 447 10.00 16.69 0.54
C LYS A 447 10.26 17.94 1.40
N ASN A 448 11.28 18.71 1.05
CA ASN A 448 11.67 19.93 1.75
C ASN A 448 10.93 21.18 1.23
N ASP A 449 10.33 21.10 0.04
CA ASP A 449 9.66 22.20 -0.66
C ASP A 449 8.14 22.08 -0.62
N SER A 450 7.59 20.90 -0.28
CA SER A 450 6.15 20.73 -0.08
C SER A 450 5.70 21.41 1.22
N GLY A 451 4.85 22.44 1.09
CA GLY A 451 4.15 23.07 2.21
C GLY A 451 3.23 22.10 2.98
N PRO A 452 2.53 22.56 4.03
CA PRO A 452 1.51 21.74 4.67
C PRO A 452 0.40 21.37 3.68
N HIS A 453 -0.34 20.31 3.96
CA HIS A 453 -1.54 19.98 3.18
C HIS A 453 -2.62 21.03 3.42
N LEU A 454 -3.21 21.57 2.36
CA LEU A 454 -4.17 22.66 2.41
C LEU A 454 -5.54 22.21 1.90
N TYR A 455 -6.56 23.01 2.19
CA TYR A 455 -7.94 22.81 1.72
C TYR A 455 -8.02 22.63 0.20
N CYS A 456 -7.35 23.50 -0.56
CA CYS A 456 -7.31 23.43 -2.03
C CYS A 456 -6.73 22.11 -2.56
N HIS A 457 -5.84 21.43 -1.83
CA HIS A 457 -5.26 20.17 -2.26
C HIS A 457 -6.28 19.01 -2.23
N ASP A 458 -7.20 19.01 -1.26
CA ASP A 458 -8.31 18.05 -1.23
C ASP A 458 -9.32 18.34 -2.35
N LEU A 459 -9.57 19.62 -2.67
CA LEU A 459 -10.40 19.98 -3.83
C LEU A 459 -9.76 19.59 -5.17
N GLU A 460 -8.44 19.76 -5.30
CA GLU A 460 -7.69 19.30 -6.47
C GLU A 460 -7.78 17.77 -6.62
N ALA A 461 -7.69 17.04 -5.50
CA ALA A 461 -7.88 15.59 -5.46
C ALA A 461 -9.31 15.17 -5.89
N LEU A 462 -10.36 15.86 -5.39
CA LEU A 462 -11.74 15.61 -5.82
C LEU A 462 -11.90 15.85 -7.33
N PHE A 463 -11.35 16.94 -7.85
CA PHE A 463 -11.35 17.22 -9.29
C PHE A 463 -10.63 16.11 -10.08
N TYR A 464 -9.49 15.62 -9.60
CA TYR A 464 -8.82 14.48 -10.23
C TYR A 464 -9.65 13.20 -10.18
N VAL A 465 -10.38 12.91 -9.10
CA VAL A 465 -11.31 11.77 -9.08
C VAL A 465 -12.37 11.90 -10.17
N MET A 466 -13.01 13.07 -10.28
CA MET A 466 -13.99 13.35 -11.33
C MET A 466 -13.38 13.17 -12.73
N LEU A 467 -12.17 13.70 -12.94
CA LEU A 467 -11.43 13.58 -14.19
C LEU A 467 -11.12 12.11 -14.54
N MET A 468 -10.65 11.32 -13.58
CA MET A 468 -10.32 9.90 -13.81
C MET A 468 -11.58 9.08 -14.11
N ILE A 469 -12.68 9.28 -13.39
CA ILE A 469 -13.94 8.59 -13.70
C ILE A 469 -14.45 9.00 -15.10
N CYS A 470 -14.45 10.29 -15.43
CA CYS A 470 -15.03 10.77 -16.67
C CYS A 470 -14.18 10.49 -17.92
N CYS A 471 -12.86 10.48 -17.80
CA CYS A 471 -11.94 10.36 -18.94
C CYS A 471 -11.30 8.97 -19.07
N ARG A 472 -11.16 8.22 -17.97
CA ARG A 472 -10.56 6.87 -18.00
C ARG A 472 -11.58 5.75 -17.93
N HIS A 473 -12.87 6.04 -17.87
CA HIS A 473 -13.85 4.97 -17.73
C HIS A 473 -15.06 5.13 -18.63
N SER A 474 -15.64 4.00 -19.00
CA SER A 474 -16.99 3.91 -19.55
C SER A 474 -17.89 3.09 -18.64
N ILE A 475 -19.20 3.35 -18.67
CA ILE A 475 -20.18 2.57 -17.90
C ILE A 475 -20.50 1.30 -18.66
N ILE A 476 -20.26 0.15 -18.01
CA ILE A 476 -20.58 -1.17 -18.53
C ILE A 476 -22.11 -1.30 -18.56
N ARG A 477 -22.65 -1.51 -19.77
CA ARG A 477 -24.10 -1.64 -19.97
C ARG A 477 -24.64 -3.03 -19.66
N LYS A 478 -23.79 -4.05 -19.76
CA LYS A 478 -24.18 -5.43 -19.46
C LYS A 478 -24.40 -5.59 -17.97
N VAL A 479 -25.39 -6.39 -17.58
CA VAL A 479 -25.60 -6.75 -16.18
C VAL A 479 -24.39 -7.55 -15.73
N GLN A 480 -23.67 -7.01 -14.74
CA GLN A 480 -22.65 -7.76 -14.04
C GLN A 480 -23.18 -8.31 -12.71
N PRO A 481 -22.51 -9.32 -12.12
CA PRO A 481 -22.81 -9.78 -10.77
C PRO A 481 -22.85 -8.62 -9.77
N GLN A 482 -23.70 -8.75 -8.75
CA GLN A 482 -23.73 -7.77 -7.67
C GLN A 482 -22.35 -7.67 -7.01
N GLY A 483 -21.93 -6.46 -6.67
CA GLY A 483 -20.64 -6.21 -6.04
C GLY A 483 -19.45 -6.03 -6.98
N THR A 484 -19.62 -6.15 -8.31
CA THR A 484 -18.54 -5.82 -9.26
C THR A 484 -18.59 -4.35 -9.72
N SER A 485 -17.42 -3.80 -10.04
CA SER A 485 -17.29 -2.48 -10.68
C SER A 485 -18.14 -2.43 -11.95
N GLN A 486 -18.94 -1.37 -12.10
CA GLN A 486 -19.71 -1.09 -13.31
C GLN A 486 -18.95 -0.17 -14.28
N LEU A 487 -17.69 0.13 -13.98
CA LEU A 487 -16.79 0.89 -14.83
C LEU A 487 -15.80 -0.03 -15.54
N GLU A 488 -15.65 0.19 -16.84
CA GLU A 488 -14.57 -0.37 -17.67
C GLU A 488 -13.54 0.71 -17.94
N GLU A 489 -12.26 0.39 -17.73
CA GLU A 489 -11.16 1.32 -17.95
C GLU A 489 -10.87 1.53 -19.44
N ILE A 490 -10.51 2.76 -19.80
CA ILE A 490 -10.07 3.19 -21.12
C ILE A 490 -8.57 3.52 -21.00
N PRO A 491 -7.66 2.59 -21.36
CA PRO A 491 -6.24 2.71 -21.03
C PRO A 491 -5.53 3.91 -21.66
N ALA A 492 -6.07 4.52 -22.71
CA ALA A 492 -5.38 5.56 -23.47
C ALA A 492 -5.22 6.90 -22.71
N HIS A 493 -6.13 7.24 -21.80
CA HIS A 493 -6.20 8.60 -21.22
C HIS A 493 -5.52 8.67 -19.86
N PHE A 494 -4.59 9.59 -19.62
CA PHE A 494 -3.92 9.79 -18.31
C PHE A 494 -3.17 8.56 -17.73
N TYR A 495 -2.89 7.50 -18.51
CA TYR A 495 -2.23 6.29 -17.98
C TYR A 495 -0.87 6.57 -17.34
N ARG A 496 -0.15 7.55 -17.89
CA ARG A 496 1.13 8.02 -17.35
C ARG A 496 1.05 8.51 -15.91
N TRP A 497 -0.11 8.97 -15.45
CA TRP A 497 -0.28 9.40 -14.05
C TRP A 497 -0.29 8.23 -13.06
N PHE A 498 -0.52 7.02 -13.56
CA PHE A 498 -0.54 5.77 -12.79
C PHE A 498 0.76 4.96 -12.95
N ASP A 499 1.71 5.44 -13.76
CA ASP A 499 3.01 4.82 -13.92
C ASP A 499 3.86 5.05 -12.67
N ARG A 500 4.03 3.97 -11.90
CA ARG A 500 4.76 3.98 -10.62
C ARG A 500 6.28 4.05 -10.77
N SER A 501 6.81 3.80 -11.96
CA SER A 501 8.24 3.97 -12.24
C SER A 501 8.63 5.44 -12.40
N MET A 502 7.63 6.32 -12.56
CA MET A 502 7.82 7.75 -12.75
C MET A 502 8.19 8.45 -11.44
N SER A 503 9.12 9.40 -11.54
CA SER A 503 9.44 10.25 -10.40
C SER A 503 8.28 11.21 -10.08
N TRP A 504 8.15 11.55 -8.79
CA TRP A 504 7.13 12.46 -8.28
C TRP A 504 7.20 13.85 -8.95
N ASN A 505 8.41 14.34 -9.23
CA ASN A 505 8.62 15.62 -9.90
C ASN A 505 8.07 15.61 -11.34
N ILE A 506 8.32 14.53 -12.10
CA ILE A 506 7.77 14.40 -13.46
C ILE A 506 6.24 14.38 -13.43
N LEU A 507 5.64 13.68 -12.46
CA LEU A 507 4.18 13.67 -12.30
C LEU A 507 3.65 15.08 -11.95
N ALA A 508 4.35 15.82 -11.10
CA ALA A 508 4.01 17.20 -10.77
C ALA A 508 4.02 18.10 -12.02
N ASP A 509 5.07 18.02 -12.85
CA ASP A 509 5.20 18.81 -14.07
C ASP A 509 4.10 18.49 -15.09
N MET A 510 3.72 17.21 -15.20
CA MET A 510 2.59 16.79 -16.04
C MET A 510 1.26 17.38 -15.57
N LYS A 511 1.04 17.45 -14.25
CA LYS A 511 -0.18 18.03 -13.66
C LYS A 511 -0.23 19.55 -13.84
N ILE A 512 0.89 20.24 -13.63
CA ILE A 512 1.01 21.67 -13.92
C ILE A 512 0.69 21.93 -15.39
N SER A 513 1.35 21.20 -16.30
CA SER A 513 1.14 21.32 -17.75
C SER A 513 -0.32 21.07 -18.13
N PHE A 514 -0.99 20.13 -17.48
CA PHE A 514 -2.41 19.83 -17.72
C PHE A 514 -3.33 21.03 -17.48
N PHE A 515 -3.06 21.86 -16.47
CA PHE A 515 -3.88 23.05 -16.21
C PHE A 515 -3.68 24.14 -17.28
N PHE A 516 -2.50 24.24 -17.90
CA PHE A 516 -2.20 25.24 -18.92
C PHE A 516 -2.37 24.75 -20.36
N ASP A 517 -2.56 23.44 -20.57
CA ASP A 517 -2.86 22.88 -21.88
C ASP A 517 -4.27 23.32 -22.33
N ASN A 518 -4.41 23.65 -23.62
CA ASN A 518 -5.68 24.00 -24.26
C ASN A 518 -6.37 22.78 -24.91
N LYS A 519 -5.80 21.58 -24.79
CA LYS A 519 -6.41 20.36 -25.32
C LYS A 519 -7.78 20.07 -24.70
N PRO A 520 -8.76 19.61 -25.52
CA PRO A 520 -10.05 19.15 -25.02
C PRO A 520 -9.88 17.97 -24.05
N LEU A 521 -10.71 17.93 -23.01
CA LEU A 521 -10.75 16.76 -22.12
C LEU A 521 -11.34 15.55 -22.87
N PRO A 522 -10.66 14.38 -22.86
CA PRO A 522 -11.14 13.18 -23.53
C PRO A 522 -12.22 12.46 -22.70
N VAL A 523 -13.33 13.16 -22.44
CA VAL A 523 -14.44 12.64 -21.65
C VAL A 523 -15.17 11.55 -22.43
N SER A 524 -15.39 10.40 -21.78
CA SER A 524 -16.08 9.28 -22.41
C SER A 524 -17.55 9.59 -22.68
N ARG A 525 -18.15 8.90 -23.66
CA ARG A 525 -19.50 9.20 -24.15
C ARG A 525 -20.57 9.17 -23.05
N CYS A 526 -20.48 8.25 -22.08
CA CYS A 526 -21.42 8.15 -20.98
C CYS A 526 -21.29 9.28 -19.95
N PHE A 527 -20.13 9.94 -19.88
CA PHE A 527 -19.84 11.04 -18.97
C PHE A 527 -19.84 12.42 -19.63
N LYS A 528 -20.28 12.55 -20.89
CA LYS A 528 -20.33 13.84 -21.63
C LYS A 528 -21.06 14.97 -20.87
N GLY A 529 -22.00 14.64 -19.99
CA GLY A 529 -22.69 15.62 -19.12
C GLY A 529 -21.76 16.36 -18.16
N PHE A 530 -20.58 15.82 -17.84
CA PHE A 530 -19.59 16.45 -16.96
C PHE A 530 -18.66 17.45 -17.68
N CYS A 531 -18.64 17.48 -19.02
CA CYS A 531 -17.71 18.34 -19.76
C CYS A 531 -17.76 19.82 -19.36
N PRO A 532 -18.95 20.47 -19.20
CA PRO A 532 -19.00 21.88 -18.81
C PRO A 532 -18.35 22.12 -17.45
N CYS A 533 -18.75 21.33 -16.44
CA CYS A 533 -18.23 21.38 -15.07
C CYS A 533 -16.72 21.15 -15.02
N LEU A 534 -16.21 20.07 -15.65
CA LEU A 534 -14.77 19.76 -15.65
C LEU A 534 -13.92 20.86 -16.30
N ASN A 535 -14.39 21.43 -17.41
CA ASN A 535 -13.66 22.52 -18.08
C ASN A 535 -13.71 23.83 -17.28
N ALA A 536 -14.80 24.10 -16.55
CA ALA A 536 -14.89 25.26 -15.68
C ALA A 536 -13.95 25.13 -14.47
N ILE A 537 -13.98 23.99 -13.77
CA ILE A 537 -13.08 23.73 -12.65
C ILE A 537 -11.61 23.75 -13.10
N ARG A 538 -11.28 23.15 -14.26
CA ARG A 538 -9.92 23.22 -14.82
C ARG A 538 -9.47 24.67 -15.01
N ARG A 539 -10.31 25.51 -15.62
CA ARG A 539 -10.01 26.94 -15.85
C ARG A 539 -9.84 27.74 -14.56
N ASN A 540 -10.62 27.42 -13.52
CA ASN A 540 -10.46 28.06 -12.22
C ASN A 540 -9.06 27.77 -11.67
N PHE A 541 -8.67 26.50 -11.56
CA PHE A 541 -7.30 26.13 -11.17
C PHE A 541 -6.22 26.81 -12.03
N SER A 542 -6.37 26.84 -13.37
CA SER A 542 -5.39 27.51 -14.24
C SER A 542 -5.19 28.99 -13.91
N ARG A 543 -6.29 29.72 -13.70
CA ARG A 543 -6.26 31.16 -13.36
C ARG A 543 -5.61 31.38 -12.00
N ASP A 544 -5.85 30.47 -11.07
CA ASP A 544 -5.48 30.66 -9.68
C ASP A 544 -4.01 30.29 -9.43
N ILE A 545 -3.52 29.28 -10.15
CA ILE A 545 -2.09 28.98 -10.23
C ILE A 545 -1.33 30.17 -10.85
N ALA A 546 -1.89 30.81 -11.88
CA ALA A 546 -1.29 32.01 -12.48
C ALA A 546 -1.26 33.18 -11.48
N ALA A 547 -2.39 33.49 -10.83
CA ALA A 547 -2.48 34.56 -9.84
C ALA A 547 -1.50 34.36 -8.66
N ARG A 548 -1.30 33.12 -8.22
CA ARG A 548 -0.29 32.80 -7.20
C ARG A 548 1.13 33.06 -7.68
N ASN A 549 1.44 32.79 -8.95
CA ASN A 549 2.76 33.07 -9.51
C ASN A 549 2.99 34.58 -9.63
N ASP A 550 1.99 35.33 -10.09
CA ASP A 550 2.04 36.80 -10.15
C ASP A 550 2.30 37.40 -8.76
N ALA A 551 1.59 36.92 -7.73
CA ALA A 551 1.79 37.36 -6.34
C ALA A 551 3.21 37.04 -5.80
N LYS A 552 3.81 35.92 -6.24
CA LYS A 552 5.20 35.57 -5.89
C LYS A 552 6.20 36.49 -6.58
N GLU A 553 5.98 36.82 -7.86
CA GLU A 553 6.82 37.77 -8.61
C GLU A 553 6.72 39.19 -8.05
N GLU A 554 5.55 39.60 -7.57
CA GLU A 554 5.37 40.89 -6.88
C GLU A 554 6.12 40.94 -5.53
N ALA A 555 6.17 39.82 -4.81
CA ALA A 555 6.84 39.72 -3.52
C ALA A 555 8.38 39.65 -3.64
N ASP A 556 8.91 39.08 -4.72
CA ASP A 556 10.35 38.98 -4.99
C ASP A 556 10.67 39.37 -6.46
N PRO A 557 10.68 40.68 -6.78
CA PRO A 557 10.84 41.13 -8.14
C PRO A 557 12.26 40.88 -8.64
N ALA A 558 12.40 40.06 -9.69
CA ALA A 558 13.67 39.86 -10.36
C ALA A 558 14.32 41.20 -10.78
N PRO A 559 15.65 41.36 -10.68
CA PRO A 559 16.32 42.59 -11.05
C PRO A 559 16.07 42.89 -12.54
N ARG A 560 15.32 43.98 -12.81
CA ARG A 560 15.07 44.44 -14.17
C ARG A 560 16.40 44.83 -14.81
N ARG A 561 16.78 44.20 -15.92
CA ARG A 561 17.90 44.68 -16.74
C ARG A 561 17.52 46.08 -17.26
N PRO A 562 18.38 47.11 -17.07
CA PRO A 562 18.12 48.41 -17.67
C PRO A 562 18.06 48.26 -19.18
N LEU A 563 17.08 48.93 -19.79
CA LEU A 563 17.00 49.02 -21.25
C LEU A 563 18.27 49.70 -21.78
N PRO A 564 18.83 49.27 -22.93
CA PRO A 564 19.91 49.98 -23.59
C PRO A 564 19.52 51.46 -23.80
N PRO A 565 20.44 52.41 -23.60
CA PRO A 565 20.17 53.85 -23.69
C PRO A 565 19.68 54.31 -25.07
N ASP A 566 19.76 53.46 -26.08
CA ASP A 566 19.53 53.79 -27.49
C ASP A 566 18.06 53.54 -27.92
N ILE A 567 17.20 53.04 -27.02
CA ILE A 567 15.78 52.79 -27.31
C ILE A 567 14.96 54.06 -27.02
N ASN A 568 14.67 54.83 -28.07
CA ASN A 568 13.83 56.03 -28.00
C ASN A 568 12.33 55.64 -27.84
N ILE A 569 11.83 55.61 -26.61
CA ILE A 569 10.40 55.40 -26.31
C ILE A 569 9.69 56.76 -26.23
N GLN A 570 9.56 57.46 -27.36
CA GLN A 570 8.74 58.69 -27.44
C GLN A 570 7.32 58.46 -27.94
N HIS A 571 6.90 57.20 -28.17
CA HIS A 571 5.52 56.86 -28.56
C HIS A 571 4.88 55.80 -27.66
N ARG A 572 4.74 56.09 -26.36
CA ARG A 572 3.67 55.47 -25.57
C ARG A 572 2.96 56.56 -24.77
N ALA A 573 1.76 56.90 -25.25
CA ALA A 573 0.80 57.71 -24.54
C ALA A 573 0.60 57.20 -23.11
N LEU A 574 0.33 58.13 -22.19
CA LEU A 574 0.04 57.90 -20.79
C LEU A 574 -0.84 56.66 -20.58
N VAL A 575 -0.22 55.57 -20.12
CA VAL A 575 -0.89 54.64 -19.24
C VAL A 575 -0.20 54.84 -17.91
N SER A 576 -0.89 55.49 -16.98
CA SER A 576 -0.49 55.58 -15.58
C SER A 576 0.01 54.19 -15.14
N PRO A 577 1.11 54.09 -14.38
CA PRO A 577 1.47 52.81 -13.78
C PRO A 577 0.20 52.27 -13.07
N PRO A 578 -0.14 50.97 -13.23
CA PRO A 578 -1.25 50.42 -12.46
C PRO A 578 -0.97 50.78 -11.00
N PRO A 579 -1.99 51.24 -10.24
CA PRO A 579 -1.78 51.59 -8.85
C PRO A 579 -1.05 50.41 -8.21
N LYS A 580 0.10 50.69 -7.57
CA LYS A 580 0.75 49.70 -6.71
C LYS A 580 -0.34 49.26 -5.75
N LYS A 581 -0.92 48.08 -5.97
CA LYS A 581 -1.81 47.47 -4.97
C LYS A 581 -0.92 47.36 -3.75
N THR A 582 -1.22 48.18 -2.75
CA THR A 582 -0.76 47.95 -1.38
C THR A 582 -1.07 46.49 -1.10
N ILE A 583 -0.03 45.66 -0.92
CA ILE A 583 -0.18 44.27 -0.50
C ILE A 583 -0.88 44.34 0.85
N THR A 584 -2.20 44.26 0.83
CA THR A 584 -3.03 44.58 1.99
C THR A 584 -3.22 43.34 2.85
N GLU A 585 -3.03 42.13 2.29
CA GLU A 585 -3.05 40.87 3.03
C GLU A 585 -2.12 39.83 2.36
N PRO A 586 -1.49 38.91 3.12
CA PRO A 586 -0.73 37.79 2.55
C PRO A 586 -1.65 36.90 1.69
N PHE A 587 -1.13 36.39 0.55
CA PHE A 587 -1.89 35.54 -0.37
C PHE A 587 -2.42 34.27 0.35
N ASP A 588 -3.75 34.08 0.34
CA ASP A 588 -4.36 32.89 0.94
C ASP A 588 -4.09 31.64 0.07
N ASN A 589 -3.07 30.87 0.45
CA ASN A 589 -2.74 29.63 -0.22
C ASN A 589 -3.79 28.52 -0.01
N ALA A 590 -4.62 28.59 1.03
CA ALA A 590 -5.61 27.55 1.34
C ALA A 590 -6.78 27.56 0.36
N THR A 591 -7.20 28.73 -0.09
CA THR A 591 -8.25 28.92 -1.11
C THR A 591 -7.72 29.47 -2.44
N LEU A 592 -6.40 29.57 -2.59
CA LEU A 592 -5.72 30.21 -3.72
C LEU A 592 -6.27 31.64 -4.01
N GLY A 593 -6.35 32.46 -2.96
CA GLY A 593 -6.81 33.85 -3.01
C GLY A 593 -8.34 34.00 -3.08
N GLY A 594 -9.11 33.03 -2.58
CA GLY A 594 -10.58 33.01 -2.68
C GLY A 594 -11.08 32.55 -4.05
N HIS A 595 -10.24 31.88 -4.82
CA HIS A 595 -10.58 31.45 -6.17
C HIS A 595 -10.83 29.95 -6.34
N VAL A 596 -10.25 29.12 -5.46
CA VAL A 596 -10.57 27.71 -5.25
C VAL A 596 -11.23 27.59 -3.88
N ASP A 597 -12.52 27.94 -3.85
CA ASP A 597 -13.37 27.81 -2.68
C ASP A 597 -14.57 26.88 -2.96
N TYR A 598 -15.24 26.51 -1.88
CA TYR A 598 -16.42 25.66 -1.92
C TYR A 598 -17.53 26.22 -2.83
N THR A 599 -17.81 27.52 -2.74
CA THR A 599 -18.92 28.17 -3.44
C THR A 599 -18.75 28.09 -4.95
N ARG A 600 -17.54 28.37 -5.45
CA ARG A 600 -17.22 28.27 -6.87
C ARG A 600 -17.31 26.84 -7.37
N PHE A 601 -16.80 25.87 -6.61
CA PHE A 601 -16.94 24.45 -6.96
C PHE A 601 -18.41 24.03 -7.01
N LEU A 602 -19.19 24.42 -6.01
CA LEU A 602 -20.61 24.08 -5.94
C LEU A 602 -21.38 24.68 -7.13
N ILE A 603 -21.12 25.94 -7.51
CA ILE A 603 -21.74 26.59 -8.68
C ILE A 603 -21.50 25.80 -9.98
N GLU A 604 -20.32 25.21 -10.14
CA GLU A 604 -20.01 24.40 -11.33
C GLU A 604 -20.58 22.98 -11.27
N MET A 605 -20.89 22.48 -10.07
CA MET A 605 -21.29 21.08 -9.84
C MET A 605 -22.79 20.88 -9.62
N TRP A 606 -23.50 21.86 -9.05
CA TRP A 606 -24.88 21.69 -8.56
C TRP A 606 -25.94 21.52 -9.66
N ILE A 607 -25.65 21.92 -10.91
CA ILE A 607 -26.52 21.67 -12.07
C ILE A 607 -25.88 20.59 -12.95
N PHE A 608 -26.59 19.49 -13.14
CA PHE A 608 -26.17 18.42 -14.05
C PHE A 608 -27.20 18.23 -15.15
N LYS A 609 -26.80 18.48 -16.40
CA LYS A 609 -27.68 18.40 -17.59
C LYS A 609 -28.98 19.22 -17.48
N GLY A 610 -28.90 20.39 -16.83
CA GLY A 610 -30.05 21.28 -16.64
C GLY A 610 -30.93 20.95 -15.43
N GLU A 611 -30.63 19.86 -14.71
CA GLU A 611 -31.33 19.49 -13.48
C GLU A 611 -30.52 19.93 -12.26
N GLN A 612 -31.20 20.50 -11.26
CA GLN A 612 -30.59 20.81 -9.97
C GLN A 612 -30.37 19.53 -9.17
N LEU A 613 -29.17 19.38 -8.60
CA LEU A 613 -28.81 18.34 -7.66
C LEU A 613 -29.19 18.75 -6.23
N ILE A 614 -29.23 17.78 -5.34
CA ILE A 614 -29.60 18.02 -3.94
C ILE A 614 -28.40 18.65 -3.22
N VAL A 615 -28.59 19.88 -2.77
CA VAL A 615 -27.72 20.53 -1.78
C VAL A 615 -28.28 20.21 -0.40
N ARG A 616 -27.51 19.47 0.39
CA ARG A 616 -27.83 18.92 1.71
C ARG A 616 -27.66 19.98 2.80
N ASN A 617 -26.65 20.82 2.65
CA ASN A 617 -26.42 21.96 3.54
C ASN A 617 -27.32 23.14 3.17
N ARG A 618 -28.63 23.03 3.46
CA ARG A 618 -29.52 24.18 3.52
C ARG A 618 -29.65 24.62 4.98
N ASP A 619 -28.53 24.95 5.62
CA ASP A 619 -28.59 25.68 6.87
C ASP A 619 -29.29 27.03 6.62
N PRO A 620 -30.18 27.47 7.52
CA PRO A 620 -30.70 28.82 7.49
C PRO A 620 -29.52 29.78 7.59
N THR A 621 -29.42 30.71 6.65
CA THR A 621 -28.45 31.80 6.61
C THR A 621 -28.20 32.31 8.03
N PRO A 622 -26.94 32.43 8.53
CA PRO A 622 -26.71 33.05 9.81
C PRO A 622 -27.33 34.44 9.77
N ALA A 623 -28.30 34.69 10.66
CA ALA A 623 -28.82 36.03 10.86
C ALA A 623 -27.62 36.93 11.13
N ALA A 624 -27.46 37.97 10.30
CA ALA A 624 -26.42 38.95 10.49
C ALA A 624 -26.43 39.40 11.95
N GLU A 625 -25.28 39.30 12.62
CA GLU A 625 -25.13 39.87 13.95
C GLU A 625 -25.59 41.33 13.89
N PRO A 626 -26.48 41.76 14.81
CA PRO A 626 -26.88 43.16 14.85
C PRO A 626 -25.64 44.01 15.15
N SER A 627 -25.43 44.98 14.25
CA SER A 627 -24.33 45.94 14.13
C SER A 627 -23.84 46.57 15.42
#